data_AF-A0A951GYJ5-F1
#
_entry.id   AF-A0A951GYJ5-F1
#
_cell.length_a   1.000
_cell.length_b   1.000
_cell.length_c   1.000
_cell.angle_alpha   90.00
_cell.angle_beta   90.00
_cell.angle_gamma   90.00
#
_symmetry.space_group_name_H-M   'P 1'
#
loop_
_entity.id
_entity.type
_entity.pdbx_description
1 polymer ?
#
loop_
_entity_poly.entity_id
_entity_poly.type
_entity_poly.pdbx_seq_one_letter_code
_entity_poly.pdbx_strand_id
1 'polypeptide(L)'
;MWLRVFGELGVSDVVGIDAPTVPRRLLKISEQRFHATDLAREDPVLGRTFDLAMSLEVAEHLPADRAARFVSTLTSLAPVVMFGAAIPGQGGTSHLNEQWPDYWAKLFEQHDYAALDVLRHRVWGDPQVEYWYAQNTFLYVRRDRLRDPALESAVSAAGSAFPVRAVHPGLLGVYAAEHHELVARAIPARQRLTDALRRRLRRTAPAR
;
A
#
# COMPACT_ATOMS: atom_id res chain seq x y z
N MET A 1 -14.06 3.56 -3.11
CA MET A 1 -14.67 2.27 -3.48
C MET A 1 -15.01 1.46 -2.23
N TRP A 2 -14.05 1.21 -1.34
CA TRP A 2 -14.21 0.40 -0.11
C TRP A 2 -15.45 0.73 0.74
N LEU A 3 -15.65 1.99 1.12
CA LEU A 3 -16.78 2.37 1.98
C LEU A 3 -18.16 2.16 1.34
N ARG A 4 -18.24 2.18 0.00
CA ARG A 4 -19.48 1.82 -0.70
C ARG A 4 -19.77 0.33 -0.54
N VAL A 5 -18.74 -0.51 -0.72
CA VAL A 5 -18.85 -1.97 -0.58
C VAL A 5 -19.24 -2.34 0.86
N PHE A 6 -18.68 -1.67 1.87
CA PHE A 6 -19.14 -1.83 3.26
C PHE A 6 -20.64 -1.55 3.41
N GLY A 7 -21.14 -0.47 2.80
CA GLY A 7 -22.57 -0.17 2.77
C GLY A 7 -23.41 -1.26 2.07
N GLU A 8 -22.93 -1.78 0.94
CA GLU A 8 -23.57 -2.89 0.21
C GLU A 8 -23.58 -4.19 1.04
N LEU A 9 -22.59 -4.39 1.91
CA LEU A 9 -22.51 -5.49 2.87
C LEU A 9 -23.25 -5.23 4.20
N GLY A 10 -24.00 -4.13 4.29
CA GLY A 10 -24.88 -3.84 5.43
C GLY A 10 -24.28 -2.96 6.53
N VAL A 11 -23.06 -2.45 6.37
CA VAL A 11 -22.47 -1.48 7.31
C VAL A 11 -23.10 -0.10 7.09
N SER A 12 -23.97 0.29 8.01
CA SER A 12 -24.74 1.53 7.89
C SER A 12 -23.97 2.79 8.32
N ASP A 13 -22.91 2.64 9.14
CA ASP A 13 -22.11 3.74 9.68
C ASP A 13 -20.68 3.69 9.13
N VAL A 14 -20.37 4.62 8.22
CA VAL A 14 -19.05 4.74 7.59
C VAL A 14 -18.65 6.21 7.51
N VAL A 15 -17.36 6.47 7.71
CA VAL A 15 -16.74 7.79 7.47
C VAL A 15 -15.53 7.58 6.58
N GLY A 16 -15.43 8.38 5.51
CA GLY A 16 -14.27 8.44 4.64
C GLY A 16 -13.44 9.66 4.93
N ILE A 17 -12.13 9.48 5.05
CA ILE A 17 -11.15 10.55 5.19
C ILE A 17 -10.26 10.53 3.95
N ASP A 18 -10.13 11.68 3.30
CA ASP A 18 -9.23 11.85 2.16
C ASP A 18 -8.89 13.34 2.01
N ALA A 19 -7.96 13.66 1.11
CA ALA A 19 -7.47 15.01 0.90
C ALA A 19 -8.61 16.00 0.56
N PRO A 20 -8.53 17.26 1.03
CA PRO A 20 -9.52 18.29 0.69
C PRO A 20 -9.69 18.54 -0.80
N THR A 21 -8.68 18.20 -1.61
CA THR A 21 -8.64 18.35 -3.06
C THR A 21 -9.44 17.28 -3.81
N VAL A 22 -9.92 16.23 -3.15
CA VAL A 22 -10.73 15.18 -3.78
C VAL A 22 -12.05 15.77 -4.31
N PRO A 23 -12.33 15.66 -5.62
CA PRO A 23 -13.57 16.17 -6.18
C PRO A 23 -14.79 15.42 -5.62
N ARG A 24 -15.76 16.15 -5.04
CA ARG A 24 -16.96 15.58 -4.40
C ARG A 24 -17.76 14.64 -5.30
N ARG A 25 -17.83 14.94 -6.60
CA ARG A 25 -18.48 14.10 -7.62
C ARG A 25 -17.89 12.68 -7.75
N LEU A 26 -16.67 12.45 -7.29
CA LEU A 26 -16.00 11.14 -7.35
C LEU A 26 -16.31 10.29 -6.12
N LEU A 27 -16.87 10.88 -5.05
CA LEU A 27 -17.24 10.16 -3.85
C LEU A 27 -18.27 9.09 -4.17
N LYS A 28 -18.04 7.90 -3.61
CA LYS A 28 -18.96 6.75 -3.70
C LYS A 28 -19.78 6.57 -2.42
N ILE A 29 -19.72 7.57 -1.54
CA ILE A 29 -20.46 7.72 -0.30
C ILE A 29 -21.08 9.12 -0.29
N SER A 30 -22.06 9.35 0.59
CA SER A 30 -22.64 10.69 0.74
C SER A 30 -21.60 11.67 1.28
N GLU A 31 -21.68 12.94 0.86
CA GLU A 31 -20.73 13.98 1.30
C GLU A 31 -20.74 14.20 2.82
N GLN A 32 -21.87 13.96 3.48
CA GLN A 32 -22.01 14.03 4.94
C GLN A 32 -21.17 12.98 5.67
N ARG A 33 -20.75 11.92 4.97
CA ARG A 33 -19.88 10.86 5.48
C ARG A 33 -18.43 11.06 5.09
N PHE A 34 -18.09 12.18 4.44
CA PHE A 34 -16.74 12.50 4.04
C PHE A 34 -16.14 13.58 4.95
N HIS A 35 -14.97 13.31 5.49
CA HIS A 35 -14.19 14.23 6.29
C HIS A 35 -12.91 14.60 5.54
N ALA A 36 -12.81 15.87 5.11
CA ALA A 36 -11.64 16.36 4.39
C ALA A 36 -10.47 16.58 5.35
N THR A 37 -9.36 15.89 5.14
CA THR A 37 -8.17 16.04 5.99
C THR A 37 -6.92 15.80 5.17
N ASP A 38 -5.95 16.69 5.29
CA ASP A 38 -4.62 16.45 4.75
C ASP A 38 -3.79 15.65 5.76
N LEU A 39 -3.80 14.32 5.61
CA LEU A 39 -3.12 13.40 6.53
C LEU A 39 -1.60 13.62 6.60
N ALA A 40 -1.01 14.26 5.59
CA ALA A 40 0.42 14.63 5.60
C ALA A 40 0.71 15.79 6.56
N ARG A 41 -0.30 16.54 7.00
CA ARG A 41 -0.14 17.77 7.81
C ARG A 41 -0.86 17.71 9.15
N GLU A 42 -2.02 17.08 9.20
CA GLU A 42 -2.91 17.13 10.35
C GLU A 42 -3.61 15.78 10.59
N ASP A 43 -4.23 15.65 11.77
CA ASP A 43 -4.99 14.45 12.13
C ASP A 43 -6.50 14.75 12.04
N PRO A 44 -7.30 13.81 11.54
CA PRO A 44 -8.75 13.96 11.47
C PRO A 44 -9.34 14.00 12.89
N VAL A 45 -10.29 14.91 13.11
CA VAL A 45 -11.01 15.04 14.39
C VAL A 45 -12.46 14.65 14.19
N LEU A 46 -12.79 13.39 14.50
CA LEU A 46 -14.12 12.84 14.30
C LEU A 46 -15.01 12.90 15.55
N GLY A 47 -14.44 13.12 16.73
CA GLY A 47 -15.17 13.19 18.00
C GLY A 47 -15.80 11.86 18.44
N ARG A 48 -15.45 10.75 17.79
CA ARG A 48 -15.96 9.41 18.04
C ARG A 48 -14.98 8.34 17.58
N THR A 49 -15.25 7.11 17.99
CA THR A 49 -14.52 5.90 17.58
C THR A 49 -15.40 4.98 16.72
N PHE A 50 -14.76 3.99 16.12
CA PHE A 50 -15.32 2.99 15.22
C PHE A 50 -14.85 1.59 15.63
N ASP A 51 -15.50 0.56 15.11
CA ASP A 51 -15.09 -0.82 15.33
C ASP A 51 -13.88 -1.21 14.44
N LEU A 52 -13.75 -0.57 13.28
CA LEU A 52 -12.68 -0.80 12.29
C LEU A 52 -12.18 0.52 11.69
N ALA A 53 -10.87 0.71 11.66
CA ALA A 53 -10.19 1.69 10.81
C ALA A 53 -9.51 0.97 9.63
N MET A 54 -9.52 1.59 8.45
CA MET A 54 -8.89 1.00 7.26
C MET A 54 -8.00 2.03 6.56
N SER A 55 -6.78 1.65 6.24
CA SER A 55 -5.82 2.44 5.46
C SER A 55 -4.99 1.51 4.58
N LEU A 56 -5.25 1.53 3.27
CA LEU A 56 -4.57 0.67 2.30
C LEU A 56 -3.96 1.56 1.22
N GLU A 57 -2.64 1.43 1.01
CA GLU A 57 -1.84 2.22 0.08
C GLU A 57 -2.00 3.74 0.32
N VAL A 58 -1.60 4.18 1.52
CA VAL A 58 -1.68 5.59 1.97
C VAL A 58 -0.40 6.01 2.67
N ALA A 59 0.07 5.21 3.64
CA ALA A 59 1.13 5.62 4.55
C ALA A 59 2.47 5.86 3.85
N GLU A 60 2.71 5.21 2.70
CA GLU A 60 3.87 5.40 1.85
C GLU A 60 3.91 6.78 1.17
N HIS A 61 2.78 7.46 1.04
CA HIS A 61 2.69 8.82 0.49
C HIS A 61 2.93 9.89 1.56
N LEU A 62 2.94 9.51 2.85
CA LEU A 62 3.14 10.45 3.95
C LEU A 62 4.64 10.66 4.19
N PRO A 63 5.04 11.87 4.64
CA PRO A 63 6.39 12.08 5.16
C PRO A 63 6.74 11.07 6.26
N ALA A 64 7.99 10.60 6.30
CA ALA A 64 8.43 9.57 7.26
C ALA A 64 8.26 9.99 8.72
N ASP A 65 8.36 11.28 9.02
CA ASP A 65 8.14 11.85 10.36
C ASP A 65 6.65 11.86 10.78
N ARG A 66 5.71 11.69 9.84
CA ARG A 66 4.28 11.50 10.13
C ARG A 66 3.92 10.06 10.49
N ALA A 67 4.78 9.07 10.23
CA ALA A 67 4.45 7.65 10.39
C ALA A 67 3.92 7.28 11.78
N ALA A 68 4.66 7.64 12.84
CA ALA A 68 4.27 7.36 14.22
C ALA A 68 2.95 8.05 14.60
N ARG A 69 2.78 9.30 14.17
CA ARG A 69 1.56 10.07 14.44
C ARG A 69 0.36 9.48 13.70
N PHE A 70 0.55 9.05 12.46
CA PHE A 70 -0.49 8.42 11.65
C PHE A 70 -0.98 7.11 12.27
N VAL A 71 -0.07 6.25 12.74
CA VAL A 71 -0.42 5.02 13.47
C VAL A 71 -1.14 5.35 14.79
N SER A 72 -0.67 6.37 15.54
CA SER A 72 -1.38 6.84 16.74
C SER A 72 -2.80 7.31 16.43
N THR A 73 -3.02 7.97 15.30
CA THR A 73 -4.35 8.39 14.86
C THR A 73 -5.24 7.18 14.58
N LEU A 74 -4.78 6.21 13.78
CA LEU A 74 -5.56 5.01 13.44
C LEU A 74 -5.95 4.20 14.69
N THR A 75 -5.01 3.99 15.60
CA THR A 75 -5.22 3.24 16.84
C THR A 75 -6.11 3.97 17.85
N SER A 76 -6.22 5.29 17.75
CA SER A 76 -7.19 6.07 18.53
C SER A 76 -8.62 5.98 17.98
N LEU A 77 -8.76 5.68 16.68
CA LEU A 77 -10.05 5.63 15.99
C LEU A 77 -10.75 4.28 16.13
N ALA A 78 -10.02 3.17 16.16
CA ALA A 78 -10.64 1.84 16.23
C ALA A 78 -9.73 0.78 16.88
N PRO A 79 -10.31 -0.20 17.62
CA PRO A 79 -9.56 -1.30 18.22
C PRO A 79 -9.07 -2.35 17.21
N VAL A 80 -9.56 -2.29 15.97
CA VAL A 80 -9.10 -3.11 14.84
C VAL A 80 -8.73 -2.17 13.70
N VAL A 81 -7.55 -2.38 13.12
CA VAL A 81 -7.04 -1.58 12.00
C VAL A 81 -6.64 -2.52 10.86
N MET A 82 -7.31 -2.41 9.70
CA MET A 82 -6.83 -3.02 8.46
C MET A 82 -5.86 -2.05 7.79
N PHE A 83 -4.60 -2.44 7.70
CA PHE A 83 -3.54 -1.54 7.26
C PHE A 83 -2.64 -2.21 6.20
N GLY A 84 -2.28 -1.44 5.19
CA GLY A 84 -1.28 -1.81 4.20
C GLY A 84 -0.62 -0.58 3.59
N ALA A 85 0.69 -0.68 3.35
CA ALA A 85 1.50 0.36 2.74
C ALA A 85 2.64 -0.28 1.94
N ALA A 86 3.08 0.43 0.90
CA ALA A 86 4.13 -0.04 0.01
C ALA A 86 5.44 -0.40 0.75
N ILE A 87 6.02 -1.54 0.35
CA ILE A 87 7.35 -1.97 0.82
C ILE A 87 8.48 -1.25 0.05
N PRO A 88 9.71 -1.19 0.59
CA PRO A 88 10.83 -0.56 -0.10
C PRO A 88 11.07 -1.14 -1.50
N GLY A 89 11.13 -0.25 -2.48
CA GLY A 89 11.33 -0.56 -3.87
C GLY A 89 10.03 -0.71 -4.66
N GLN A 90 8.89 -1.01 -4.02
CA GLN A 90 7.61 -1.31 -4.70
C GLN A 90 7.30 -0.30 -5.80
N GLY A 91 7.64 0.97 -5.58
CA GLY A 91 7.42 2.03 -6.54
C GLY A 91 5.94 2.39 -6.61
N GLY A 92 5.62 3.36 -7.46
CA GLY A 92 4.31 3.97 -7.52
C GLY A 92 4.43 5.48 -7.64
N THR A 93 3.30 6.18 -7.55
CA THR A 93 3.30 7.64 -7.73
C THR A 93 3.55 8.32 -6.40
N SER A 94 4.62 9.12 -6.31
CA SER A 94 4.90 9.96 -5.13
C SER A 94 5.01 9.17 -3.81
N HIS A 95 5.71 8.04 -3.82
CA HIS A 95 6.05 7.32 -2.60
C HIS A 95 7.22 8.02 -1.91
N LEU A 96 7.06 8.36 -0.64
CA LEU A 96 8.03 9.06 0.20
C LEU A 96 8.53 8.19 1.35
N ASN A 97 7.72 7.25 1.83
CA ASN A 97 7.96 6.47 3.04
C ASN A 97 7.58 4.99 2.84
N GLU A 98 8.18 4.35 1.84
CA GLU A 98 8.07 2.90 1.68
C GLU A 98 8.80 2.20 2.83
N GLN A 99 8.10 1.31 3.53
CA GLN A 99 8.62 0.68 4.74
C GLN A 99 8.16 -0.77 4.83
N TRP A 100 9.02 -1.63 5.40
CA TRP A 100 8.69 -3.04 5.59
C TRP A 100 7.54 -3.22 6.59
N PRO A 101 6.73 -4.29 6.48
CA PRO A 101 5.61 -4.51 7.40
C PRO A 101 6.01 -4.57 8.88
N ASP A 102 7.21 -5.04 9.22
CA ASP A 102 7.71 -5.07 10.60
C ASP A 102 8.06 -3.68 11.16
N TYR A 103 8.32 -2.67 10.30
CA TYR A 103 8.41 -1.28 10.74
C TYR A 103 7.07 -0.79 11.26
N TRP A 104 6.00 -0.99 10.47
CA TRP A 104 4.64 -0.61 10.85
C TRP A 104 4.17 -1.37 12.09
N ALA A 105 4.44 -2.66 12.16
CA ALA A 105 4.09 -3.48 13.32
C ALA A 105 4.72 -2.97 14.63
N LYS A 106 5.97 -2.49 14.59
CA LYS A 106 6.62 -1.88 15.77
C LYS A 106 5.93 -0.58 16.21
N LEU A 107 5.42 0.22 15.27
CA LEU A 107 4.64 1.42 15.62
C LEU A 107 3.30 1.05 16.25
N PHE A 108 2.58 0.06 15.68
CA PHE A 108 1.33 -0.42 16.26
C PHE A 108 1.51 -1.04 17.65
N GLU A 109 2.61 -1.76 17.87
CA GLU A 109 2.94 -2.37 19.16
C GLU A 109 3.07 -1.34 20.29
N GLN A 110 3.54 -0.12 19.99
CA GLN A 110 3.63 0.99 20.96
C GLN A 110 2.25 1.43 21.49
N HIS A 111 1.16 1.08 20.78
CA HIS A 111 -0.22 1.39 21.14
C HIS A 111 -1.00 0.17 21.65
N ASP A 112 -0.31 -0.91 22.00
CA ASP A 112 -0.89 -2.18 22.44
C ASP A 112 -1.67 -2.96 21.35
N TYR A 113 -1.20 -2.90 20.10
CA TYR A 113 -1.76 -3.67 18.99
C TYR A 113 -0.82 -4.81 18.58
N ALA A 114 -1.39 -5.96 18.24
CA ALA A 114 -0.71 -7.10 17.65
C ALA A 114 -0.97 -7.18 16.14
N ALA A 115 0.07 -7.47 15.36
CA ALA A 115 -0.04 -7.71 13.92
C ALA A 115 -0.51 -9.15 13.65
N LEU A 116 -1.58 -9.30 12.88
CA LEU A 116 -2.18 -10.56 12.46
C LEU A 116 -2.14 -10.68 10.93
N ASP A 117 -1.46 -11.71 10.44
CA ASP A 117 -1.35 -12.02 9.02
C ASP A 117 -2.39 -13.06 8.58
N VAL A 118 -3.66 -12.70 8.73
CA VAL A 118 -4.80 -13.60 8.46
C VAL A 118 -5.40 -13.43 7.06
N LEU A 119 -4.81 -12.55 6.24
CA LEU A 119 -5.34 -12.20 4.92
C LEU A 119 -4.43 -12.65 3.79
N ARG A 120 -3.11 -12.38 3.87
CA ARG A 120 -2.21 -12.52 2.73
C ARG A 120 -2.18 -13.95 2.20
N HIS A 121 -2.09 -14.95 3.08
CA HIS A 121 -2.10 -16.36 2.68
C HIS A 121 -3.37 -16.78 1.90
N ARG A 122 -4.51 -16.08 2.07
CA ARG A 122 -5.78 -16.39 1.40
C ARG A 122 -5.86 -15.79 0.00
N VAL A 123 -5.25 -14.62 -0.19
CA VAL A 123 -5.36 -13.83 -1.42
C VAL A 123 -4.07 -13.77 -2.23
N TRP A 124 -2.96 -14.33 -1.71
CA TRP A 124 -1.64 -14.26 -2.35
C TRP A 124 -1.63 -14.78 -3.78
N GLY A 125 -2.39 -15.83 -4.08
CA GLY A 125 -2.46 -16.41 -5.43
C GLY A 125 -3.67 -15.97 -6.23
N ASP A 126 -4.52 -15.09 -5.69
CA ASP A 126 -5.80 -14.74 -6.31
C ASP A 126 -5.58 -13.68 -7.40
N PRO A 127 -5.79 -14.00 -8.69
CA PRO A 127 -5.60 -13.05 -9.78
C PRO A 127 -6.62 -11.91 -9.79
N GLN A 128 -7.68 -11.99 -8.99
CA GLN A 128 -8.65 -10.90 -8.82
C GLN A 128 -8.20 -9.85 -7.81
N VAL A 129 -7.12 -10.12 -7.06
CA VAL A 129 -6.56 -9.21 -6.06
C VAL A 129 -5.23 -8.66 -6.59
N GLU A 130 -5.14 -7.34 -6.69
CA GLU A 130 -3.89 -6.69 -7.08
C GLU A 130 -2.77 -7.04 -6.12
N TYR A 131 -1.57 -7.26 -6.67
CA TYR A 131 -0.48 -7.84 -5.89
C TYR A 131 -0.09 -7.00 -4.68
N TRP A 132 -0.19 -5.66 -4.77
CA TRP A 132 0.16 -4.76 -3.66
C TRP A 132 -0.83 -4.92 -2.50
N TYR A 133 -2.13 -5.11 -2.77
CA TYR A 133 -3.09 -5.43 -1.72
C TYR A 133 -2.81 -6.80 -1.09
N ALA A 134 -2.54 -7.82 -1.91
CA ALA A 134 -2.20 -9.16 -1.41
C ALA A 134 -0.90 -9.17 -0.58
N GLN A 135 0.06 -8.32 -0.93
CA GLN A 135 1.37 -8.23 -0.29
C GLN A 135 1.36 -7.43 1.02
N ASN A 136 0.66 -6.31 1.02
CA ASN A 136 0.84 -5.26 2.03
C ASN A 136 -0.22 -5.30 3.13
N THR A 137 -1.33 -6.03 2.95
CA THR A 137 -2.47 -5.96 3.87
C THR A 137 -2.33 -6.86 5.10
N PHE A 138 -2.38 -6.24 6.28
CA PHE A 138 -2.42 -6.90 7.58
C PHE A 138 -3.61 -6.41 8.41
N LEU A 139 -3.98 -7.17 9.43
CA LEU A 139 -4.83 -6.69 10.51
C LEU A 139 -3.96 -6.38 11.73
N TYR A 140 -4.17 -5.21 12.32
CA TYR A 140 -3.61 -4.85 13.62
C TYR A 140 -4.75 -4.78 14.62
N VAL A 141 -4.64 -5.53 15.70
CA VAL A 141 -5.73 -5.68 16.67
C VAL A 141 -5.23 -5.33 18.05
N ARG A 142 -5.97 -4.47 18.76
CA ARG A 142 -5.68 -4.15 20.16
C ARG A 142 -5.70 -5.42 21.00
N ARG A 143 -4.70 -5.62 21.86
CA ARG A 143 -4.48 -6.93 22.51
C ARG A 143 -5.66 -7.42 23.35
N ASP A 144 -6.43 -6.51 23.95
CA ASP A 144 -7.66 -6.83 24.69
C ASP A 144 -8.79 -7.41 23.81
N ARG A 145 -8.73 -7.23 22.49
CA ARG A 145 -9.69 -7.80 21.52
C ARG A 145 -9.27 -9.13 20.91
N LEU A 146 -8.04 -9.60 21.15
CA LEU A 146 -7.55 -10.85 20.55
C LEU A 146 -8.34 -12.10 20.97
N ARG A 147 -9.09 -12.04 22.07
CA ARG A 147 -9.94 -13.14 22.57
C ARG A 147 -11.31 -13.20 21.89
N ASP A 148 -11.55 -12.37 20.88
CA ASP A 148 -12.77 -12.48 20.08
C ASP A 148 -12.75 -13.82 19.31
N PRO A 149 -13.80 -14.67 19.43
CA PRO A 149 -13.83 -15.98 18.79
C PRO A 149 -13.65 -15.94 17.27
N ALA A 150 -14.08 -14.86 16.60
CA ALA A 150 -13.90 -14.71 15.17
C ALA A 150 -12.42 -14.48 14.81
N LEU A 151 -11.69 -13.74 15.64
CA LEU A 151 -10.26 -13.52 15.46
C LEU A 151 -9.45 -14.78 15.80
N GLU A 152 -9.78 -15.49 16.87
CA GLU A 152 -9.14 -16.76 17.21
C GLU A 152 -9.29 -17.78 16.08
N SER A 153 -10.50 -17.88 15.51
CA SER A 153 -10.78 -18.72 14.34
C SER A 153 -9.96 -18.29 13.12
N ALA A 154 -9.89 -16.99 12.83
CA ALA A 154 -9.11 -16.47 11.70
C ALA A 154 -7.59 -16.72 11.87
N VAL A 155 -7.05 -16.54 13.07
CA VAL A 155 -5.65 -16.82 13.39
C VAL A 155 -5.36 -18.32 13.28
N SER A 156 -6.25 -19.17 13.80
CA SER A 156 -6.11 -20.62 13.67
C SER A 156 -6.17 -21.10 12.22
N ALA A 157 -7.04 -20.49 11.40
CA ALA A 157 -7.18 -20.82 9.99
C ALA A 157 -5.97 -20.38 9.14
N ALA A 158 -5.26 -19.33 9.56
CA ALA A 158 -4.08 -18.83 8.85
C ALA A 158 -2.91 -19.81 8.83
N GLY A 159 -2.90 -20.79 9.74
CA GLY A 159 -1.92 -21.88 9.73
C GLY A 159 -0.49 -21.43 10.03
N SER A 160 0.48 -22.01 9.30
CA SER A 160 1.92 -21.77 9.51
C SER A 160 2.35 -20.34 9.17
N ALA A 161 3.40 -19.86 9.84
CA ALA A 161 3.91 -18.50 9.69
C ALA A 161 4.24 -18.13 8.23
N PHE A 162 3.49 -17.18 7.68
CA PHE A 162 3.80 -16.51 6.42
C PHE A 162 4.91 -15.46 6.67
N PRO A 163 5.93 -15.32 5.81
CA PRO A 163 7.01 -14.38 6.06
C PRO A 163 6.51 -12.94 6.15
N VAL A 164 6.85 -12.22 7.23
CA VAL A 164 6.44 -10.82 7.41
C VAL A 164 6.90 -9.96 6.22
N ARG A 165 8.17 -10.12 5.83
CA ARG A 165 8.78 -9.46 4.65
C ARG A 165 8.70 -10.33 3.40
N ALA A 166 7.49 -10.69 2.99
CA ALA A 166 7.25 -11.39 1.74
C ALA A 166 7.20 -10.40 0.56
N VAL A 167 7.73 -10.81 -0.59
CA VAL A 167 7.65 -10.06 -1.86
C VAL A 167 6.84 -10.89 -2.85
N HIS A 168 5.79 -10.29 -3.39
CA HIS A 168 4.88 -10.96 -4.31
C HIS A 168 5.51 -11.12 -5.69
N PRO A 169 5.35 -12.27 -6.38
CA PRO A 169 5.86 -12.48 -7.73
C PRO A 169 5.38 -11.45 -8.77
N GLY A 170 4.19 -10.89 -8.55
CA GLY A 170 3.63 -9.78 -9.34
C GLY A 170 4.53 -8.54 -9.34
N LEU A 171 5.14 -8.18 -8.20
CA LEU A 171 6.09 -7.06 -8.15
C LEU A 171 7.36 -7.37 -8.98
N LEU A 172 7.87 -8.60 -8.87
CA LEU A 172 8.99 -9.04 -9.71
C LEU A 172 8.63 -9.02 -11.21
N GLY A 173 7.38 -9.36 -11.55
CA GLY A 173 6.86 -9.27 -12.90
C GLY A 173 6.89 -7.86 -13.47
N VAL A 174 6.56 -6.84 -12.65
CA VAL A 174 6.67 -5.42 -13.03
C VAL A 174 8.10 -5.06 -13.38
N TYR A 175 9.07 -5.34 -12.50
CA TYR A 175 10.47 -5.03 -12.80
C TYR A 175 11.01 -5.80 -14.00
N ALA A 176 10.62 -7.06 -14.17
CA ALA A 176 11.04 -7.86 -15.31
C ALA A 176 10.53 -7.27 -16.63
N ALA A 177 9.28 -6.77 -16.65
CA ALA A 177 8.71 -6.10 -17.81
C ALA A 177 9.43 -4.77 -18.11
N GLU A 178 9.64 -3.93 -17.10
CA GLU A 178 10.36 -2.65 -17.24
C GLU A 178 11.81 -2.86 -17.71
N HIS A 179 12.51 -3.83 -17.12
CA HIS A 179 13.88 -4.16 -17.51
C HIS A 179 13.94 -4.68 -18.95
N HIS A 180 13.02 -5.56 -19.36
CA HIS A 180 12.92 -6.00 -20.75
C HIS A 180 12.70 -4.84 -21.71
N GLU A 181 11.81 -3.90 -21.38
CA GLU A 181 11.53 -2.73 -22.22
C GLU A 181 12.77 -1.82 -22.35
N LEU A 182 13.47 -1.57 -21.24
CA LEU A 182 14.74 -0.83 -21.22
C LEU A 182 15.79 -1.48 -22.12
N VAL A 183 16.01 -2.79 -21.98
CA VAL A 183 16.97 -3.55 -22.78
C VAL A 183 16.58 -3.52 -24.27
N ALA A 184 15.29 -3.72 -24.58
CA ALA A 184 14.76 -3.69 -25.94
C ALA A 184 14.97 -2.33 -26.62
N ARG A 185 14.90 -1.22 -25.86
CA ARG A 185 15.17 0.14 -26.36
C ARG A 185 16.67 0.42 -26.50
N ALA A 186 17.49 -0.08 -25.59
CA ALA A 186 18.93 0.20 -25.56
C ALA A 186 19.71 -0.50 -26.68
N ILE A 187 19.33 -1.73 -27.06
CA ILE A 187 20.05 -2.51 -28.08
C ILE A 187 20.05 -1.80 -29.45
N PRO A 188 18.90 -1.40 -30.03
CA PRO A 188 18.87 -0.67 -31.30
C PRO A 188 19.55 0.71 -31.20
N ALA A 189 19.42 1.41 -30.07
CA ALA A 189 20.05 2.71 -29.87
C ALA A 189 21.59 2.61 -29.90
N ARG A 190 22.15 1.59 -29.23
CA ARG A 190 23.59 1.29 -29.26
C ARG A 190 24.07 0.93 -30.68
N GLN A 191 23.29 0.14 -31.42
CA GLN A 191 23.61 -0.20 -32.81
C GLN A 191 23.62 1.05 -33.70
N ARG A 192 22.58 1.89 -33.63
CA ARG A 192 22.50 3.16 -34.39
C ARG A 192 23.67 4.10 -34.08
N LEU A 193 24.05 4.22 -32.81
CA LEU A 193 25.20 5.03 -32.40
C LEU A 193 26.51 4.47 -32.99
N THR A 194 26.70 3.16 -32.90
CA THR A 194 27.89 2.48 -33.46
C THR A 194 27.99 2.68 -34.96
N ASP A 195 26.88 2.54 -35.69
CA ASP A 195 26.83 2.76 -37.14
C ASP A 195 27.06 4.23 -37.50
N ALA A 196 26.52 5.18 -36.72
CA ALA A 196 26.78 6.60 -36.91
C ALA A 196 28.27 6.94 -36.71
N LEU A 197 28.90 6.40 -35.67
CA LEU A 197 30.34 6.55 -35.43
C LEU A 197 31.17 5.95 -36.56
N ARG A 198 30.85 4.74 -37.03
CA ARG A 198 31.51 4.11 -38.18
C ARG A 198 31.37 4.93 -39.46
N ARG A 199 30.18 5.45 -39.76
CA ARG A 199 29.96 6.33 -40.93
C ARG A 199 30.79 7.61 -40.83
N ARG A 200 30.88 8.21 -39.64
CA ARG A 200 31.67 9.42 -39.42
C ARG A 200 33.16 9.17 -39.60
N LEU A 201 33.70 8.09 -39.03
CA LEU A 201 35.11 7.70 -39.19
C LEU A 201 35.49 7.39 -40.64
N ARG A 202 34.58 6.79 -41.42
CA ARG A 202 34.79 6.54 -42.87
C ARG A 202 34.80 7.81 -43.70
N ARG A 203 34.01 8.83 -43.34
CA ARG A 203 33.97 10.13 -44.04
C ARG A 203 35.19 11.00 -43.78
N THR A 204 35.86 10.81 -42.65
CA THR A 204 37.06 11.58 -42.27
C THR A 204 38.38 10.94 -42.72
N ALA A 205 38.33 9.76 -43.35
CA ALA A 205 39.52 9.16 -43.94
C ALA A 205 39.86 9.87 -45.26
N PRO A 206 41.08 10.44 -45.44
CA PRO A 206 41.46 11.10 -46.67
C PRO A 206 41.51 10.09 -47.82
N ALA A 207 40.98 10.48 -48.99
CA ALA A 207 41.12 9.70 -50.21
C ALA A 207 42.61 9.55 -50.53
N ARG A 208 43.08 8.30 -50.60
CA ARG A 208 44.43 7.96 -51.08
C ARG A 208 44.46 7.97 -52.60
#